data_AF-A0A7Y7BAL8-F1
#
_entry.id   AF-A0A7Y7BAL8-F1
#
_cell.length_a   1.000
_cell.length_b   1.000
_cell.length_c   1.000
_cell.angle_alpha   90.00
_cell.angle_beta   90.00
_cell.angle_gamma   90.00
#
_symmetry.space_group_name_H-M   'P 1'
#
loop_
_entity.id
_entity.type
_entity.pdbx_description
1 polymer ?
#
loop_
_entity_poly.entity_id
_entity_poly.type
_entity_poly.pdbx_seq_one_letter_code
_entity_poly.pdbx_strand_id
1 'polypeptide(L)'
;MTGGTPPQRGEELLLARISAAAGRAHLGRRCATYTAHAHAAPVGGIRGLLAHVRNGLPPVRRPRPDARLDLYERGMTVIVKGRIRIIRYDTTSVFRQDRTFALTLTDADGERIALSRGEADEWIPEIQRAVTGAQLPPALARLDAGERLAFGDIWLTGEEVGTGVVSARWSQVQRIEIRDDVVIIGVTGMRNGPEAAASATPNLFVLRALVEYLRTESGHP
;
A
#
# COMPACT_ATOMS: atom_id res chain seq x y z
N MET A 1 28.44 -34.65 16.58
CA MET A 1 28.60 -33.18 16.59
C MET A 1 28.62 -32.69 15.16
N THR A 2 27.47 -32.27 14.63
CA THR A 2 27.35 -31.73 13.27
C THR A 2 27.70 -30.25 13.30
N GLY A 3 28.89 -29.91 12.82
CA GLY A 3 29.32 -28.53 12.63
C GLY A 3 28.52 -27.89 11.51
N GLY A 4 27.72 -26.88 11.85
CA GLY A 4 27.01 -26.06 10.88
C GLY A 4 28.00 -25.20 10.09
N THR A 5 27.96 -25.34 8.77
CA THR A 5 28.68 -24.49 7.81
C THR A 5 28.24 -23.03 8.00
N PRO A 6 29.16 -22.06 8.18
CA PRO A 6 28.77 -20.66 8.40
C PRO A 6 28.29 -20.00 7.09
N PRO A 7 27.09 -19.42 7.03
CA PRO A 7 26.67 -18.62 5.89
C PRO A 7 27.06 -17.14 6.11
N GLN A 8 28.32 -16.81 6.42
CA GLN A 8 28.53 -15.62 7.25
C GLN A 8 28.87 -14.32 6.50
N ARG A 9 29.96 -14.20 5.76
CA ARG A 9 30.47 -12.86 5.39
C ARG A 9 29.59 -12.06 4.42
N GLY A 10 29.05 -12.71 3.39
CA GLY A 10 28.23 -12.05 2.36
C GLY A 10 26.85 -11.63 2.88
N GLU A 11 26.25 -12.48 3.71
CA GLU A 11 24.96 -12.22 4.36
C GLU A 11 25.09 -11.13 5.43
N GLU A 12 26.13 -11.18 6.25
CA GLU A 12 26.44 -10.12 7.22
C GLU A 12 26.63 -8.76 6.57
N LEU A 13 27.37 -8.69 5.45
CA LEU A 13 27.53 -7.47 4.67
C LEU A 13 26.21 -6.96 4.12
N LEU A 14 25.32 -7.86 3.67
CA LEU A 14 24.00 -7.48 3.20
C LEU A 14 23.16 -6.91 4.35
N LEU A 15 23.10 -7.58 5.49
CA LEU A 15 22.38 -7.13 6.68
C LEU A 15 22.90 -5.77 7.16
N ALA A 16 24.22 -5.57 7.19
CA ALA A 16 24.82 -4.29 7.54
C ALA A 16 24.41 -3.17 6.57
N ARG A 17 24.35 -3.46 5.26
CA ARG A 17 23.89 -2.49 4.25
C ARG A 17 22.40 -2.14 4.42
N ILE A 18 21.55 -3.13 4.73
CA ILE A 18 20.13 -2.91 5.03
C ILE A 18 19.99 -2.01 6.25
N SER A 19 20.63 -2.35 7.36
CA SER A 19 20.56 -1.56 8.60
C SER A 19 21.11 -0.15 8.40
N ALA A 20 22.19 0.02 7.64
CA ALA A 20 22.72 1.34 7.31
C ALA A 20 21.75 2.16 6.44
N ALA A 21 21.08 1.54 5.47
CA ALA A 21 20.05 2.19 4.65
C ALA A 21 18.84 2.60 5.49
N ALA A 22 18.33 1.70 6.34
CA ALA A 22 17.23 1.96 7.26
C ALA A 22 17.58 3.07 8.28
N GLY A 23 18.81 3.08 8.78
CA GLY A 23 19.31 4.12 9.68
C GLY A 23 19.34 5.49 9.02
N ARG A 24 19.88 5.60 7.80
CA ARG A 24 19.88 6.86 7.03
C ARG A 24 18.47 7.35 6.69
N ALA A 25 17.54 6.44 6.46
CA ALA A 25 16.14 6.77 6.20
C ALA A 25 15.31 6.97 7.48
N HIS A 26 15.93 6.89 8.67
CA HIS A 26 15.27 7.00 9.95
C HIS A 26 14.06 6.06 10.10
N LEU A 27 14.17 4.80 9.67
CA LEU A 27 13.04 3.85 9.72
C LEU A 27 12.74 3.32 11.13
N GLY A 28 13.67 3.47 12.08
CA GLY A 28 13.50 3.03 13.46
C GLY A 28 13.99 1.60 13.68
N ARG A 29 13.38 0.89 14.64
CA ARG A 29 13.69 -0.51 14.95
C ARG A 29 13.08 -1.46 13.92
N ARG A 30 13.77 -2.55 13.60
CA ARG A 30 13.22 -3.63 12.79
C ARG A 30 12.22 -4.45 13.62
N CYS A 31 11.02 -4.64 13.10
CA CYS A 31 9.92 -5.36 13.72
C CYS A 31 9.80 -6.80 13.20
N ALA A 32 9.94 -6.99 11.88
CA ALA A 32 9.75 -8.28 11.25
C ALA A 32 10.59 -8.43 9.96
N THR A 33 10.78 -9.68 9.53
CA THR A 33 11.44 -10.02 8.26
C THR A 33 10.61 -11.07 7.54
N TYR A 34 10.37 -10.84 6.25
CA TYR A 34 9.65 -11.76 5.36
C TYR A 34 10.42 -12.02 4.08
N THR A 35 10.07 -13.12 3.41
CA THR A 35 10.47 -13.39 2.02
C THR A 35 9.27 -13.21 1.10
N ALA A 36 9.51 -12.66 -0.08
CA ALA A 36 8.46 -12.41 -1.06
C ALA A 36 9.01 -12.56 -2.48
N HIS A 37 8.11 -12.47 -3.45
CA HIS A 37 8.49 -12.16 -4.82
C HIS A 37 8.21 -10.70 -5.11
N ALA A 38 9.16 -10.00 -5.75
CA ALA A 38 9.01 -8.59 -6.03
C ALA A 38 9.48 -8.20 -7.43
N HIS A 39 8.75 -7.27 -8.03
CA HIS A 39 9.04 -6.71 -9.34
C HIS A 39 9.09 -5.19 -9.22
N ALA A 40 10.21 -4.59 -9.62
CA ALA A 40 10.35 -3.14 -9.65
C ALA A 40 10.09 -2.60 -11.06
N ALA A 41 9.31 -1.52 -11.17
CA ALA A 41 9.01 -0.85 -12.42
C ALA A 41 8.80 0.67 -12.21
N PRO A 42 9.13 1.50 -13.22
CA PRO A 42 8.90 2.94 -13.15
C PRO A 42 7.40 3.29 -13.13
N VAL A 43 7.08 4.49 -12.62
CA VAL A 43 5.72 5.03 -12.54
C VAL A 43 5.13 5.16 -13.95
N GLY A 44 4.26 4.21 -14.33
CA GLY A 44 3.66 4.11 -15.66
C GLY A 44 3.92 2.76 -16.36
N GLY A 45 4.98 2.04 -15.97
CA GLY A 45 5.33 0.74 -16.52
C GLY A 45 4.47 -0.43 -16.01
N ILE A 46 3.76 -0.26 -14.89
CA ILE A 46 2.94 -1.33 -14.32
C ILE A 46 1.69 -1.61 -15.17
N ARG A 47 1.10 -0.60 -15.82
CA ARG A 47 0.03 -0.81 -16.80
C ARG A 47 0.50 -1.66 -17.99
N GLY A 48 1.79 -1.58 -18.35
CA GLY A 48 2.43 -2.41 -19.38
C GLY A 48 2.84 -3.81 -18.91
N LEU A 49 3.18 -3.97 -17.62
CA LEU A 49 3.42 -5.28 -16.98
C LEU A 49 2.16 -6.15 -16.96
N LEU A 50 0.97 -5.54 -16.93
CA LEU A 50 -0.33 -6.22 -17.07
C LEU A 50 -0.55 -6.84 -18.46
N ALA A 51 0.19 -6.40 -19.50
CA ALA A 51 0.04 -6.91 -20.85
C ALA A 51 0.96 -8.10 -21.20
N HIS A 52 1.96 -8.40 -20.36
CA HIS A 52 3.05 -9.35 -20.71
C HIS A 52 2.88 -10.77 -20.17
N VAL A 53 1.75 -11.13 -19.56
CA VAL A 53 1.52 -12.49 -19.05
C VAL A 53 0.29 -13.10 -19.72
N ARG A 54 0.37 -13.28 -21.04
CA ARG A 54 -0.69 -13.93 -21.83
C ARG A 54 -0.27 -15.22 -22.54
N ASN A 55 0.97 -15.67 -22.38
CA ASN A 55 1.45 -16.89 -23.03
C ASN A 55 1.81 -17.95 -21.99
N GLY A 56 1.09 -19.08 -22.07
CA GLY A 56 1.23 -20.22 -21.16
C GLY A 56 2.63 -20.81 -21.16
N LEU A 57 3.06 -21.29 -19.99
CA LEU A 57 4.28 -22.08 -19.79
C LEU A 57 4.01 -23.22 -18.77
N PRO A 58 4.76 -24.34 -18.86
CA PRO A 58 4.50 -25.65 -18.24
C PRO A 58 4.75 -25.61 -16.71
N PRO A 59 4.44 -26.67 -15.92
CA PRO A 59 4.49 -26.58 -14.46
C PRO A 59 5.90 -26.27 -13.95
N VAL A 60 6.12 -25.00 -13.60
CA VAL A 60 7.40 -24.49 -13.09
C VAL A 60 7.50 -24.87 -11.62
N ARG A 61 8.59 -25.55 -11.25
CA ARG A 61 9.07 -25.69 -9.86
C ARG A 61 8.86 -24.37 -9.12
N ARG A 62 8.22 -24.38 -7.94
CA ARG A 62 7.99 -23.16 -7.13
C ARG A 62 9.26 -22.31 -7.11
N PRO A 63 9.28 -21.12 -7.74
CA PRO A 63 10.47 -20.28 -7.76
C PRO A 63 10.80 -19.88 -6.32
N ARG A 64 12.09 -19.88 -5.97
CA ARG A 64 12.52 -19.39 -4.66
C ARG A 64 12.17 -17.89 -4.56
N PRO A 65 11.77 -17.39 -3.39
CA PRO A 65 11.55 -15.96 -3.18
C PRO A 65 12.76 -15.16 -3.67
N ASP A 66 12.53 -14.15 -4.51
CA ASP A 66 13.58 -13.28 -5.08
C ASP A 66 13.65 -11.92 -4.39
N ALA A 67 12.85 -11.74 -3.33
CA ALA A 67 12.84 -10.56 -2.51
C ALA A 67 12.83 -10.85 -0.99
N ARG A 68 13.44 -9.92 -0.25
CA ARG A 68 13.42 -9.87 1.22
C ARG A 68 12.78 -8.56 1.66
N LEU A 69 11.84 -8.66 2.60
CA LEU A 69 11.18 -7.52 3.23
C LEU A 69 11.68 -7.44 4.67
N ASP A 70 12.20 -6.30 5.09
CA ASP A 70 12.46 -6.01 6.50
C ASP A 70 11.56 -4.84 6.90
N LEU A 71 10.58 -5.10 7.77
CA LEU A 71 9.63 -4.12 8.26
C LEU A 71 10.22 -3.44 9.49
N TYR A 72 10.09 -2.12 9.54
CA TYR A 72 10.53 -1.26 10.62
C TYR A 72 9.35 -0.45 11.17
N GLU A 73 9.56 0.25 12.28
CA GLU A 73 8.55 1.08 12.93
C GLU A 73 7.92 2.14 11.99
N ARG A 74 8.74 2.79 11.13
CA ARG A 74 8.30 3.92 10.28
C ARG A 74 8.37 3.64 8.78
N GLY A 75 8.73 2.43 8.39
CA GLY A 75 8.84 2.05 6.99
C GLY A 75 9.31 0.63 6.81
N MET A 76 9.73 0.28 5.60
CA MET A 76 10.33 -1.01 5.31
C MET A 76 11.47 -0.87 4.31
N THR A 77 12.35 -1.85 4.29
CA THR A 77 13.29 -2.04 3.20
C THR A 77 12.90 -3.27 2.39
N VAL A 78 12.95 -3.15 1.07
CA VAL A 78 12.73 -4.26 0.14
C VAL A 78 14.02 -4.50 -0.63
N ILE A 79 14.55 -5.70 -0.56
CA ILE A 79 15.65 -6.13 -1.42
C ILE A 79 15.06 -6.86 -2.60
N VAL A 80 15.30 -6.36 -3.80
CA VAL A 80 14.91 -7.01 -5.06
C VAL A 80 16.09 -6.94 -6.02
N LYS A 81 16.49 -8.09 -6.57
CA LYS A 81 17.66 -8.21 -7.49
C LYS A 81 18.93 -7.54 -6.93
N GLY A 82 19.16 -7.68 -5.63
CA GLY A 82 20.34 -7.12 -4.93
C GLY A 82 20.32 -5.62 -4.66
N ARG A 83 19.24 -4.92 -5.00
CA ARG A 83 19.05 -3.49 -4.71
C ARG A 83 18.14 -3.31 -3.50
N ILE A 84 18.57 -2.46 -2.56
CA ILE A 84 17.78 -2.07 -1.39
C ILE A 84 16.92 -0.88 -1.79
N ARG A 85 15.60 -1.02 -1.66
CA ARG A 85 14.63 0.06 -1.81
C ARG A 85 14.02 0.40 -0.46
N ILE A 86 13.80 1.68 -0.22
CA ILE A 86 13.28 2.21 1.05
C ILE A 86 11.86 2.67 0.83
N ILE A 87 10.93 2.20 1.66
CA ILE A 87 9.52 2.58 1.61
C ILE A 87 9.21 3.21 2.96
N ARG A 88 8.75 4.47 2.97
CA ARG A 88 8.31 5.12 4.20
C ARG A 88 6.80 5.03 4.34
N TYR A 89 6.32 4.68 5.52
CA TYR A 89 4.89 4.48 5.72
C TYR A 89 4.08 5.78 5.68
N ASP A 90 4.69 6.90 6.04
CA ASP A 90 4.07 8.22 6.02
C ASP A 90 3.81 8.76 4.61
N THR A 91 4.62 8.37 3.61
CA THR A 91 4.55 8.92 2.25
C THR A 91 4.25 7.90 1.16
N THR A 92 4.34 6.60 1.45
CA THR A 92 4.10 5.57 0.43
C THR A 92 2.67 5.61 -0.09
N SER A 93 2.54 5.39 -1.39
CA SER A 93 1.27 5.04 -2.03
C SER A 93 1.18 3.53 -2.17
N VAL A 94 0.06 2.97 -1.72
CA VAL A 94 -0.21 1.55 -1.70
C VAL A 94 -1.42 1.26 -2.58
N PHE A 95 -1.23 0.49 -3.64
CA PHE A 95 -2.29 0.10 -4.55
C PHE A 95 -2.61 -1.39 -4.34
N ARG A 96 -3.91 -1.69 -4.23
CA ARG A 96 -4.39 -3.08 -4.27
C ARG A 96 -4.24 -3.57 -5.71
N GLN A 97 -3.64 -4.76 -5.88
CA GLN A 97 -3.51 -5.38 -7.20
C GLN A 97 -4.37 -6.63 -7.39
N ASP A 98 -4.34 -7.11 -8.63
CA ASP A 98 -5.15 -8.14 -9.25
C ASP A 98 -4.85 -9.58 -8.78
N ARG A 99 -5.03 -10.56 -9.69
CA ARG A 99 -4.80 -11.98 -9.44
C ARG A 99 -3.33 -12.35 -9.25
N THR A 100 -2.40 -11.55 -9.77
CA THR A 100 -0.96 -11.89 -9.82
C THR A 100 -0.20 -11.26 -8.66
N PHE A 101 -0.52 -10.01 -8.33
CA PHE A 101 0.17 -9.27 -7.29
C PHE A 101 -0.71 -9.00 -6.09
N ALA A 102 -0.11 -9.02 -4.91
CA ALA A 102 -0.80 -8.67 -3.67
C ALA A 102 -0.88 -7.16 -3.48
N LEU A 103 0.21 -6.45 -3.76
CA LEU A 103 0.35 -5.03 -3.46
C LEU A 103 1.35 -4.35 -4.39
N THR A 104 1.11 -3.09 -4.73
CA THR A 104 2.15 -2.21 -5.26
C THR A 104 2.40 -1.07 -4.29
N LEU A 105 3.68 -0.80 -4.01
CA LEU A 105 4.14 0.24 -3.11
C LEU A 105 5.00 1.25 -3.87
N THR A 106 4.94 2.52 -3.49
CA THR A 106 5.85 3.56 -3.98
C THR A 106 6.98 3.75 -2.98
N ASP A 107 8.22 3.64 -3.44
CA ASP A 107 9.40 3.86 -2.63
C ASP A 107 9.75 5.35 -2.47
N ALA A 108 10.77 5.64 -1.67
CA ALA A 108 11.20 7.00 -1.36
C ALA A 108 11.74 7.77 -2.60
N ASP A 109 12.13 7.06 -3.66
CA ASP A 109 12.58 7.65 -4.92
C ASP A 109 11.40 7.85 -5.90
N GLY A 110 10.17 7.51 -5.48
CA GLY A 110 8.96 7.60 -6.29
C GLY A 110 8.74 6.39 -7.20
N GLU A 111 9.61 5.39 -7.17
CA GLU A 111 9.51 4.20 -8.00
C GLU A 111 8.54 3.17 -7.41
N ARG A 112 7.95 2.32 -8.26
CA ARG A 112 6.96 1.33 -7.80
C ARG A 112 7.55 -0.07 -7.67
N ILE A 113 7.12 -0.76 -6.61
CA ILE A 113 7.49 -2.14 -6.31
C ILE A 113 6.21 -2.95 -6.17
N ALA A 114 6.02 -3.92 -7.06
CA ALA A 114 4.92 -4.88 -6.98
C ALA A 114 5.38 -6.11 -6.20
N LEU A 115 4.67 -6.46 -5.14
CA LEU A 115 4.88 -7.65 -4.32
C LEU A 115 3.86 -8.72 -4.72
N SER A 116 4.33 -9.91 -5.07
CA SER A 116 3.46 -11.00 -5.54
C SER A 116 2.70 -11.66 -4.39
N ARG A 117 1.57 -12.27 -4.73
CA ARG A 117 0.59 -12.79 -3.75
C ARG A 117 1.07 -13.93 -2.85
N GLY A 118 2.20 -14.58 -3.14
CA GLY A 118 2.75 -15.77 -2.45
C GLY A 118 2.42 -15.94 -0.96
N GLU A 119 3.34 -15.63 -0.06
CA GLU A 119 3.12 -15.66 1.40
C GLU A 119 2.50 -14.32 1.88
N ALA A 120 1.61 -13.73 1.08
CA ALA A 120 1.18 -12.35 1.30
C ALA A 120 0.21 -12.18 2.46
N ASP A 121 -0.46 -13.25 2.90
CA ASP A 121 -1.39 -13.20 4.03
C ASP A 121 -0.71 -12.82 5.35
N GLU A 122 0.61 -13.04 5.47
CA GLU A 122 1.36 -12.69 6.67
C GLU A 122 1.72 -11.19 6.71
N TRP A 123 2.26 -10.64 5.62
CA TRP A 123 2.80 -9.28 5.63
C TRP A 123 1.83 -8.21 5.11
N ILE A 124 0.80 -8.55 4.32
CA ILE A 124 -0.19 -7.55 3.85
C ILE A 124 -0.87 -6.85 5.03
N PRO A 125 -1.45 -7.57 6.03
CA PRO A 125 -2.18 -6.91 7.10
C PRO A 125 -1.26 -6.05 7.97
N GLU A 126 0.00 -6.45 8.15
CA GLU A 126 1.00 -5.68 8.89
C GLU A 126 1.36 -4.38 8.17
N ILE A 127 1.63 -4.45 6.86
CA ILE A 127 1.93 -3.27 6.04
C ILE A 127 0.73 -2.31 6.02
N GLN A 128 -0.49 -2.82 5.82
CA GLN A 128 -1.70 -1.99 5.83
C GLN A 128 -1.88 -1.29 7.18
N ARG A 129 -1.71 -2.02 8.29
CA ARG A 129 -1.82 -1.46 9.64
C ARG A 129 -0.76 -0.38 9.89
N ALA A 130 0.49 -0.62 9.51
CA ALA A 130 1.58 0.31 9.73
C ALA A 130 1.43 1.59 8.88
N VAL A 131 1.00 1.45 7.62
CA VAL A 131 0.71 2.59 6.74
C VAL A 131 -0.49 3.39 7.27
N THR A 132 -1.58 2.73 7.69
CA THR A 132 -2.70 3.43 8.34
C THR A 132 -2.27 4.16 9.60
N GLY A 133 -1.50 3.51 10.47
CA GLY A 133 -1.02 4.13 11.70
C GLY A 133 -0.14 5.35 11.46
N ALA A 134 0.64 5.37 10.38
CA ALA A 134 1.48 6.50 10.01
C ALA A 134 0.71 7.64 9.32
N GLN A 135 -0.28 7.31 8.48
CA GLN A 135 -0.96 8.31 7.63
C GLN A 135 -2.26 8.84 8.22
N LEU A 136 -2.95 8.08 9.07
CA LEU A 136 -4.27 8.46 9.59
C LEU A 136 -4.20 9.71 10.49
N PRO A 137 -3.31 9.79 11.51
CA PRO A 137 -3.25 10.98 12.37
C PRO A 137 -2.99 12.31 11.62
N PRO A 138 -1.98 12.41 10.73
CA PRO A 138 -1.77 13.66 9.99
C PRO A 138 -2.88 13.93 8.97
N ALA A 139 -3.53 12.89 8.42
CA ALA A 139 -4.69 13.08 7.54
C ALA A 139 -5.86 13.72 8.29
N LEU A 140 -6.19 13.24 9.49
CA LEU A 140 -7.23 13.83 10.33
C LEU A 140 -6.92 15.29 10.69
N ALA A 141 -5.69 15.59 11.13
CA ALA A 141 -5.30 16.96 11.44
C ALA A 141 -5.45 17.93 10.26
N ARG A 142 -5.25 17.45 9.02
CA ARG A 142 -5.45 18.24 7.81
C ARG A 142 -6.93 18.46 7.50
N LEU A 143 -7.77 17.45 7.71
CA LEU A 143 -9.23 17.59 7.58
C LEU A 143 -9.79 18.58 8.61
N ASP A 144 -9.30 18.53 9.85
CA ASP A 144 -9.67 19.47 10.92
C ASP A 144 -9.24 20.91 10.59
N ALA A 145 -8.13 21.06 9.87
CA ALA A 145 -7.69 22.35 9.32
C ALA A 145 -8.50 22.81 8.09
N GLY A 146 -9.51 22.05 7.67
CA GLY A 146 -10.36 22.34 6.50
C GLY A 146 -9.70 22.00 5.16
N GLU A 147 -8.60 21.25 5.16
CA GLU A 147 -7.95 20.85 3.91
C GLU A 147 -8.72 19.75 3.18
N ARG A 148 -8.55 19.72 1.86
CA ARG A 148 -9.01 18.64 1.00
C ARG A 148 -7.93 17.58 0.85
N LEU A 149 -8.27 16.34 1.18
CA LEU A 149 -7.43 15.17 0.94
C LEU A 149 -7.84 14.46 -0.35
N ALA A 150 -6.86 13.97 -1.11
CA ALA A 150 -7.07 13.27 -2.36
C ALA A 150 -6.43 11.87 -2.34
N PHE A 151 -7.17 10.90 -2.83
CA PHE A 151 -6.80 9.50 -3.01
C PHE A 151 -7.10 9.11 -4.46
N GLY A 152 -6.20 9.48 -5.38
CA GLY A 152 -6.47 9.35 -6.81
C GLY A 152 -7.63 10.25 -7.23
N ASP A 153 -8.66 9.67 -7.85
CA ASP A 153 -9.84 10.42 -8.30
C ASP A 153 -10.82 10.75 -7.16
N ILE A 154 -10.69 10.05 -6.03
CA ILE A 154 -11.51 10.27 -4.84
C ILE A 154 -10.89 11.38 -4.01
N TRP A 155 -11.72 12.24 -3.45
CA TRP A 155 -11.29 13.26 -2.51
C TRP A 155 -12.32 13.44 -1.40
N LEU A 156 -11.88 13.98 -0.27
CA LEU A 156 -12.75 14.32 0.84
C LEU A 156 -12.27 15.57 1.61
N THR A 157 -13.22 16.21 2.27
CA THR A 157 -13.05 17.23 3.30
C THR A 157 -13.78 16.78 4.57
N GLY A 158 -13.75 17.59 5.63
CA GLY A 158 -14.59 17.37 6.81
C GLY A 158 -16.10 17.43 6.52
N GLU A 159 -16.53 18.01 5.39
CA GLU A 159 -17.95 18.24 5.08
C GLU A 159 -18.51 17.34 3.97
N GLU A 160 -17.67 16.98 3.00
CA GLU A 160 -18.10 16.27 1.80
C GLU A 160 -17.05 15.30 1.27
N VAL A 161 -17.52 14.37 0.45
CA VAL A 161 -16.71 13.40 -0.29
C VAL A 161 -17.12 13.40 -1.74
N GLY A 162 -16.18 13.20 -2.66
CA GLY A 162 -16.47 13.24 -4.08
C GLY A 162 -15.49 12.49 -4.95
N THR A 163 -15.84 12.40 -6.23
CA THR A 163 -15.00 11.88 -7.31
C THR A 163 -15.04 12.86 -8.48
N GLY A 164 -13.88 13.38 -8.88
CA GLY A 164 -13.82 14.41 -9.93
C GLY A 164 -14.70 15.61 -9.62
N VAL A 165 -15.73 15.84 -10.46
CA VAL A 165 -16.67 16.97 -10.37
C VAL A 165 -17.93 16.70 -9.53
N VAL A 166 -18.13 15.47 -9.06
CA VAL A 166 -19.32 15.09 -8.29
C VAL A 166 -18.94 14.98 -6.80
N SER A 167 -19.72 15.60 -5.92
CA SER A 167 -19.59 15.49 -4.47
C SER A 167 -20.92 15.25 -3.77
N ALA A 168 -20.84 14.75 -2.54
CA ALA A 168 -21.97 14.59 -1.64
C ALA A 168 -21.54 14.95 -0.22
N ARG A 169 -22.43 15.61 0.52
CA ARG A 169 -22.21 15.89 1.94
C ARG A 169 -22.22 14.61 2.75
N TRP A 170 -21.44 14.53 3.82
CA TRP A 170 -21.41 13.34 4.69
C TRP A 170 -22.79 12.94 5.22
N SER A 171 -23.67 13.92 5.50
CA SER A 171 -25.06 13.68 5.91
C SER A 171 -25.92 12.96 4.86
N GLN A 172 -25.53 12.99 3.59
CA GLN A 172 -26.21 12.30 2.50
C GLN A 172 -25.58 10.94 2.17
N VAL A 173 -24.35 10.69 2.63
CA VAL A 173 -23.60 9.45 2.37
C VAL A 173 -24.13 8.32 3.24
N GLN A 174 -24.70 7.30 2.61
CA GLN A 174 -25.22 6.12 3.31
C GLN A 174 -24.16 5.05 3.53
N ARG A 175 -23.29 4.86 2.54
CA ARG A 175 -22.26 3.81 2.54
C ARG A 175 -21.15 4.11 1.55
N ILE A 176 -19.96 3.61 1.83
CA ILE A 176 -18.87 3.52 0.86
C ILE A 176 -18.50 2.05 0.74
N GLU A 177 -18.67 1.50 -0.45
CA GLU A 177 -18.42 0.08 -0.72
C GLU A 177 -17.38 -0.06 -1.83
N ILE A 178 -16.67 -1.19 -1.83
CA ILE A 178 -15.84 -1.59 -2.96
C ILE A 178 -16.50 -2.82 -3.59
N ARG A 179 -16.90 -2.73 -4.86
CA ARG A 179 -17.46 -3.83 -5.64
C ARG A 179 -16.79 -3.88 -7.00
N ASP A 180 -16.37 -5.08 -7.43
CA ASP A 180 -15.80 -5.32 -8.76
C ASP A 180 -14.70 -4.30 -9.20
N ASP A 181 -13.79 -3.97 -8.29
CA ASP A 181 -12.72 -2.97 -8.48
C ASP A 181 -13.21 -1.50 -8.62
N VAL A 182 -14.43 -1.20 -8.16
CA VAL A 182 -14.99 0.14 -8.12
C VAL A 182 -15.31 0.53 -6.67
N VAL A 183 -14.84 1.71 -6.26
CA VAL A 183 -15.26 2.37 -5.03
C VAL A 183 -16.55 3.12 -5.33
N ILE A 184 -17.64 2.73 -4.68
CA ILE A 184 -18.98 3.30 -4.85
C ILE A 184 -19.34 4.08 -3.60
N ILE A 185 -19.66 5.36 -3.76
CA ILE A 185 -20.16 6.23 -2.69
C ILE A 185 -21.69 6.26 -2.81
N GLY A 186 -22.39 5.52 -1.96
CA GLY A 186 -23.85 5.50 -1.93
C GLY A 186 -24.41 6.77 -1.31
N VAL A 187 -25.20 7.53 -2.08
CA VAL A 187 -25.81 8.80 -1.64
C VAL A 187 -27.33 8.65 -1.57
N THR A 188 -27.94 9.22 -0.54
CA THR A 188 -29.40 9.18 -0.34
C THR A 188 -30.14 9.77 -1.54
N GLY A 189 -31.09 9.01 -2.09
CA GLY A 189 -31.89 9.45 -3.24
C GLY A 189 -31.21 9.29 -4.60
N MET A 190 -29.95 8.83 -4.66
CA MET A 190 -29.24 8.57 -5.91
C MET A 190 -29.10 7.06 -6.16
N ARG A 191 -29.52 6.62 -7.36
CA ARG A 191 -29.39 5.22 -7.78
C ARG A 191 -27.93 4.86 -8.12
N ASN A 192 -27.19 5.80 -8.69
CA ASN A 192 -25.77 5.67 -9.03
C ASN A 192 -25.03 6.82 -8.35
N GLY A 193 -24.22 6.54 -7.34
CA GLY A 193 -23.42 7.56 -6.67
C GLY A 193 -22.06 7.78 -7.35
N PRO A 194 -21.20 8.64 -6.78
CA PRO A 194 -19.83 8.83 -7.26
C PRO A 194 -19.04 7.51 -7.28
N GLU A 195 -18.30 7.27 -8.35
CA GLU A 195 -17.54 6.04 -8.59
C GLU A 195 -16.10 6.33 -8.98
N ALA A 196 -15.17 5.52 -8.47
CA ALA A 196 -13.76 5.57 -8.86
C ALA A 196 -13.15 4.17 -8.91
N ALA A 197 -12.16 3.96 -9.78
CA ALA A 197 -11.47 2.68 -9.88
C ALA A 197 -10.62 2.42 -8.61
N ALA A 198 -10.89 1.32 -7.91
CA ALA A 198 -10.19 0.93 -6.69
C ALA A 198 -8.71 0.62 -6.97
N SER A 199 -8.38 0.04 -8.14
CA SER A 199 -7.01 -0.19 -8.59
C SER A 199 -6.21 1.09 -8.88
N ALA A 200 -6.89 2.19 -9.21
CA ALA A 200 -6.26 3.51 -9.41
C ALA A 200 -6.22 4.35 -8.12
N THR A 201 -6.94 3.91 -7.08
CA THR A 201 -7.05 4.62 -5.81
C THR A 201 -5.94 4.18 -4.84
N PRO A 202 -4.94 5.03 -4.54
CA PRO A 202 -3.92 4.71 -3.56
C PRO A 202 -4.51 4.66 -2.14
N ASN A 203 -3.88 3.90 -1.25
CA ASN A 203 -4.12 3.90 0.19
C ASN A 203 -5.60 3.72 0.56
N LEU A 204 -6.32 2.90 -0.20
CA LEU A 204 -7.77 2.68 -0.06
C LEU A 204 -8.19 2.23 1.36
N PHE A 205 -7.30 1.55 2.09
CA PHE A 205 -7.53 1.18 3.48
C PHE A 205 -7.41 2.38 4.45
N VAL A 206 -6.57 3.38 4.15
CA VAL A 206 -6.53 4.66 4.89
C VAL A 206 -7.77 5.48 4.59
N LEU A 207 -8.18 5.55 3.32
CA LEU A 207 -9.44 6.18 2.92
C LEU A 207 -10.62 5.56 3.69
N ARG A 208 -10.70 4.23 3.77
CA ARG A 208 -11.74 3.54 4.54
C ARG A 208 -11.72 3.91 6.03
N ALA A 209 -10.55 4.01 6.64
CA ALA A 209 -10.43 4.41 8.04
C ALA A 209 -10.89 5.85 8.28
N LEU A 210 -10.56 6.78 7.38
CA LEU A 210 -11.02 8.18 7.43
C LEU A 210 -12.54 8.28 7.30
N VAL A 211 -13.13 7.54 6.36
CA VAL A 211 -14.57 7.50 6.15
C VAL A 211 -15.30 7.02 7.41
N GLU A 212 -14.80 5.95 8.03
CA GLU A 212 -15.40 5.42 9.26
C GLU A 212 -15.33 6.44 10.41
N TYR A 213 -14.20 7.13 10.54
CA TYR A 213 -14.02 8.21 11.51
C TYR A 213 -15.02 9.35 11.30
N LEU A 214 -15.09 9.89 10.08
CA LEU A 214 -15.97 11.01 9.74
C LEU A 214 -17.45 10.67 9.88
N ARG A 215 -17.84 9.42 9.60
CA ARG A 215 -19.20 8.94 9.84
C ARG A 215 -19.54 8.88 11.33
N THR A 216 -18.58 8.51 12.16
CA THR A 216 -18.78 8.42 13.62
C THR A 216 -18.89 9.81 14.24
N GLU A 217 -18.09 10.78 13.79
CA GLU A 217 -18.19 12.17 14.24
C GLU A 217 -19.44 12.89 13.71
N SER A 218 -19.77 12.72 12.43
CA SER A 218 -20.98 13.30 11.83
C SER A 218 -22.28 12.67 12.38
N GLY A 219 -22.17 11.55 13.11
CA GLY A 219 -23.28 10.84 13.74
C GLY A 219 -23.57 11.27 15.18
N HIS A 220 -22.84 12.25 15.75
CA HIS A 220 -23.21 12.87 17.01
C HIS A 220 -24.22 14.01 16.76
N PRO A 221 -25.48 13.88 17.24
CA PRO A 221 -26.48 14.96 17.19
C PRO A 221 -26.12 16.13 18.10
#